data_AF-A0AAD8A0R9-F1
#
_entry.id   AF-A0AAD8A0R9-F1
#
_cell.length_a   1.000
_cell.length_b   1.000
_cell.length_c   1.000
_cell.angle_alpha   90.00
_cell.angle_beta   90.00
_cell.angle_gamma   90.00
#
_symmetry.space_group_name_H-M   'P 1'
#
loop_
_entity.id
_entity.type
_entity.pdbx_description
1 polymer ?
#
loop_
_entity_poly.entity_id
_entity_poly.type
_entity_poly.pdbx_seq_one_letter_code
_entity_poly.pdbx_strand_id
1 'polypeptide(L)'
;MAEIPPSWIDIEFLENALRSNGKNPDIKVISFDIERAASAGDHYGSEMYRANLKTSENGKTGETSVIIKLELQHGELSKALQKSNMFTQEVNAFAEIHSLLSGVLNDVTPNFQPFAAKCIYLQREPVQTIVMEDLRMQGFTLANVSLGLDMDHCQLVLRKVAQYNAASVVSQEKNPKCFHNFLDNIYTSESLDDFGPAIRITARN
;
A
#
# COMPACT_ATOMS: atom_id res chain seq x y z
N MET A 1 -21.38 -2.56 -12.15
CA MET A 1 -21.72 -3.76 -11.34
C MET A 1 -20.73 -3.80 -10.20
N ALA A 2 -21.17 -4.10 -8.98
CA ALA A 2 -20.24 -4.23 -7.86
C ALA A 2 -19.33 -5.45 -8.13
N GLU A 3 -18.02 -5.24 -8.22
CA GLU A 3 -17.05 -6.33 -8.27
C GLU A 3 -17.13 -7.08 -6.94
N ILE A 4 -17.43 -8.39 -7.05
CA ILE A 4 -17.47 -9.31 -5.92
C ILE A 4 -16.02 -9.54 -5.49
N PRO A 5 -15.68 -9.47 -4.19
CA PRO A 5 -14.33 -9.79 -3.73
C PRO A 5 -13.86 -11.14 -4.27
N PRO A 6 -12.59 -11.27 -4.69
CA PRO A 6 -12.07 -12.54 -5.18
C PRO A 6 -12.29 -13.66 -4.16
N SER A 7 -12.80 -14.81 -4.60
CA SER A 7 -13.18 -15.92 -3.71
C SER A 7 -12.02 -16.54 -2.95
N TRP A 8 -10.78 -16.30 -3.37
CA TRP A 8 -9.56 -16.74 -2.69
C TRP A 8 -9.21 -15.87 -1.47
N ILE A 9 -9.87 -14.72 -1.29
CA ILE A 9 -9.79 -13.96 -0.04
C ILE A 9 -10.72 -14.63 0.98
N ASP A 10 -10.24 -15.72 1.56
CA ASP A 10 -10.96 -16.54 2.53
C ASP A 10 -10.29 -16.54 3.91
N ILE A 11 -10.82 -17.37 4.83
CA ILE A 11 -10.27 -17.53 6.19
C ILE A 11 -8.81 -17.94 6.16
N GLU A 12 -8.42 -18.85 5.27
CA GLU A 12 -7.06 -19.37 5.21
C GLU A 12 -6.08 -18.27 4.78
N PHE A 13 -6.43 -17.54 3.71
CA PHE A 13 -5.65 -16.38 3.27
C PHE A 13 -5.50 -15.33 4.38
N LEU A 14 -6.61 -14.96 5.04
CA LEU A 14 -6.61 -13.93 6.08
C LEU A 14 -5.81 -14.37 7.32
N GLU A 15 -5.93 -15.62 7.74
CA GLU A 15 -5.12 -16.16 8.83
C GLU A 15 -3.63 -16.18 8.48
N ASN A 16 -3.27 -16.63 7.27
CA ASN A 16 -1.88 -16.63 6.80
C ASN A 16 -1.32 -15.20 6.78
N ALA A 17 -2.11 -14.24 6.30
CA ALA A 17 -1.74 -12.83 6.31
C ALA A 17 -1.53 -12.31 7.75
N LEU A 18 -2.44 -12.58 8.69
CA LEU A 18 -2.32 -12.10 10.08
C LEU A 18 -1.19 -12.76 10.88
N ARG A 19 -0.90 -14.04 10.60
CA ARG A 19 0.22 -14.77 11.22
C ARG A 19 1.58 -14.35 10.67
N SER A 20 1.60 -13.71 9.51
CA SER A 20 2.84 -13.27 8.88
C SER A 20 3.63 -12.32 9.80
N ASN A 21 4.96 -12.40 9.72
CA ASN A 21 5.90 -11.72 10.61
C ASN A 21 5.90 -12.20 12.08
N GLY A 22 5.27 -13.34 12.38
CA GLY A 22 5.50 -14.12 13.61
C GLY A 22 5.04 -13.48 14.91
N LYS A 23 4.31 -12.36 14.85
CA LYS A 23 3.85 -11.65 16.06
C LYS A 23 2.71 -12.38 16.78
N ASN A 24 1.94 -13.18 16.05
CA ASN A 24 0.76 -13.85 16.58
C ASN A 24 0.49 -15.17 15.82
N PRO A 25 1.30 -16.22 16.03
CA PRO A 25 1.19 -17.47 15.27
C PRO A 25 -0.14 -18.20 15.53
N ASP A 26 -0.77 -17.97 16.68
CA ASP A 26 -1.97 -18.67 17.13
C ASP A 26 -3.28 -17.93 16.78
N ILE A 27 -3.21 -16.78 16.11
CA ILE A 27 -4.41 -16.04 15.71
C ILE A 27 -5.26 -16.88 14.76
N LYS A 28 -6.57 -16.90 15.01
CA LYS A 28 -7.57 -17.52 14.14
C LYS A 28 -8.60 -16.50 13.69
N VAL A 29 -9.10 -16.64 12.48
CA VAL A 29 -10.22 -15.83 11.96
C VAL A 29 -11.50 -16.63 12.16
N ILE A 30 -12.40 -16.11 13.00
CA ILE A 30 -13.70 -16.73 13.29
C ILE A 30 -14.69 -16.43 12.17
N SER A 31 -14.71 -15.17 11.73
CA SER A 31 -15.57 -14.69 10.66
C SER A 31 -15.00 -13.39 10.10
N PHE A 32 -15.35 -13.07 8.86
CA PHE A 32 -14.97 -11.83 8.22
C PHE A 32 -16.10 -11.28 7.36
N ASP A 33 -16.06 -9.97 7.13
CA ASP A 33 -16.89 -9.26 6.15
C ASP A 33 -15.97 -8.43 5.26
N ILE A 34 -16.22 -8.44 3.95
CA ILE A 34 -15.41 -7.70 2.97
C ILE A 34 -16.24 -6.63 2.31
N GLU A 35 -15.77 -5.39 2.40
CA GLU A 35 -16.32 -4.25 1.69
C GLU A 35 -15.25 -3.61 0.80
N ARG A 36 -15.66 -2.70 -0.10
CA ARG A 36 -14.69 -1.89 -0.85
C ARG A 36 -14.04 -0.89 0.09
N ALA A 37 -12.72 -0.76 -0.03
CA ALA A 37 -11.98 0.20 0.79
C ALA A 37 -12.13 1.65 0.30
N ALA A 38 -12.44 1.84 -0.99
CA ALA A 38 -12.53 3.14 -1.66
C ALA A 38 -13.80 3.24 -2.54
N SER A 39 -14.20 4.46 -2.89
CA SER A 39 -15.40 4.70 -3.70
C SER A 39 -15.15 4.35 -5.17
N ALA A 40 -16.23 4.08 -5.91
CA ALA A 40 -16.13 3.85 -7.35
C ALA A 40 -15.51 5.06 -8.06
N GLY A 41 -14.35 4.85 -8.69
CA GLY A 41 -13.58 5.91 -9.36
C GLY A 41 -12.25 6.26 -8.65
N ASP A 42 -12.08 5.86 -7.39
CA ASP A 42 -10.86 6.11 -6.60
C ASP A 42 -9.79 5.02 -6.80
N HIS A 43 -10.08 4.00 -7.61
CA HIS A 43 -9.24 2.82 -7.84
C HIS A 43 -8.21 3.11 -8.94
N TYR A 44 -7.29 4.03 -8.67
CA TYR A 44 -6.19 4.38 -9.56
C TYR A 44 -5.17 3.23 -9.65
N GLY A 45 -5.52 2.18 -10.40
CA GLY A 45 -4.60 1.13 -10.82
C GLY A 45 -4.55 -0.15 -9.97
N SER A 46 -5.48 -0.34 -9.04
CA SER A 46 -5.56 -1.53 -8.17
C SER A 46 -6.97 -1.74 -7.65
N GLU A 47 -7.30 -2.97 -7.28
CA GLU A 47 -8.51 -3.26 -6.50
C GLU A 47 -8.17 -3.19 -5.01
N MET A 48 -9.06 -2.58 -4.21
CA MET A 48 -8.83 -2.40 -2.79
C MET A 48 -10.07 -2.75 -1.98
N TYR A 49 -9.89 -3.73 -1.11
CA TYR A 49 -10.90 -4.28 -0.23
C TYR A 49 -10.52 -3.99 1.21
N ARG A 50 -11.53 -3.94 2.06
CA ARG A 50 -11.36 -3.89 3.50
C ARG A 50 -12.02 -5.11 4.10
N ALA A 51 -11.26 -5.85 4.90
CA ALA A 51 -11.76 -7.00 5.62
C ALA A 51 -11.92 -6.65 7.10
N ASN A 52 -13.16 -6.64 7.58
CA ASN A 52 -13.48 -6.52 9.00
C ASN A 52 -13.50 -7.93 9.60
N LEU A 53 -12.65 -8.19 10.59
CA LEU A 53 -12.33 -9.54 11.07
C LEU A 53 -12.74 -9.70 12.53
N LYS A 54 -13.42 -10.79 12.84
CA LYS A 54 -13.50 -11.32 14.21
C LYS A 54 -12.43 -12.38 14.37
N THR A 55 -11.53 -12.19 15.31
CA THR A 55 -10.39 -13.06 15.54
C THR A 55 -10.43 -13.70 16.92
N SER A 56 -9.69 -14.77 17.10
CA SER A 56 -9.39 -15.36 18.40
C SER A 56 -7.90 -15.58 18.53
N GLU A 57 -7.31 -15.09 19.61
CA GLU A 57 -5.93 -15.31 19.99
C GLU A 57 -5.90 -15.85 21.42
N ASN A 58 -5.26 -17.01 21.64
CA ASN A 58 -5.13 -17.61 22.98
C ASN A 58 -6.47 -17.74 23.74
N GLY A 59 -7.54 -18.06 23.00
CA GLY A 59 -8.91 -18.20 23.54
C GLY A 59 -9.64 -16.88 23.81
N LYS A 60 -9.03 -15.73 23.53
CA LYS A 60 -9.67 -14.41 23.63
C LYS A 60 -10.12 -13.94 22.26
N THR A 61 -11.39 -13.58 22.16
CA THR A 61 -11.96 -13.01 20.94
C THR A 61 -11.63 -11.52 20.83
N GLY A 62 -11.36 -11.05 19.61
CA GLY A 62 -11.12 -9.64 19.29
C GLY A 62 -11.71 -9.26 17.93
N GLU A 63 -11.68 -7.97 17.64
CA GLU A 63 -12.07 -7.41 16.34
C GLU A 63 -10.91 -6.59 15.79
N THR A 64 -10.67 -6.70 14.49
CA THR A 64 -9.65 -5.92 13.78
C THR A 64 -10.09 -5.66 12.34
N SER A 65 -9.38 -4.78 11.65
CA SER A 65 -9.64 -4.49 10.24
C SER A 65 -8.31 -4.35 9.48
N VAL A 66 -8.30 -4.86 8.25
CA VAL A 66 -7.16 -4.80 7.34
C VAL A 66 -7.57 -4.31 5.96
N ILE A 67 -6.66 -3.64 5.28
CA ILE A 67 -6.81 -3.25 3.88
C ILE A 67 -6.08 -4.27 3.01
N ILE A 68 -6.78 -4.81 2.02
CA ILE A 68 -6.25 -5.76 1.05
C ILE A 68 -6.23 -5.04 -0.29
N LYS A 69 -5.03 -4.75 -0.77
CA LYS A 69 -4.80 -4.13 -2.07
C LYS A 69 -4.25 -5.19 -3.02
N LEU A 70 -4.85 -5.34 -4.19
CA LEU A 70 -4.39 -6.28 -5.21
C LEU A 70 -4.26 -5.59 -6.57
N GLU A 71 -3.34 -6.10 -7.38
CA GLU A 71 -3.18 -5.67 -8.76
C GLU A 71 -4.49 -5.89 -9.54
N LEU A 72 -4.80 -4.99 -10.47
CA LEU A 72 -5.97 -5.13 -11.33
C LEU A 72 -5.85 -6.39 -12.21
N GLN A 73 -6.86 -7.26 -12.16
CA GLN A 73 -6.87 -8.52 -12.91
C GLN A 73 -7.58 -8.43 -14.27
N HIS A 74 -8.41 -7.41 -14.50
CA HIS A 74 -9.32 -7.35 -15.63
C HIS A 74 -9.33 -5.99 -16.35
N GLY A 75 -9.70 -6.00 -17.63
CA GLY A 75 -9.82 -4.82 -18.48
C GLY A 75 -8.52 -4.39 -19.18
N GLU A 76 -8.63 -3.49 -20.16
CA GLU A 76 -7.48 -3.00 -20.93
C GLU A 76 -6.46 -2.24 -20.06
N LEU A 77 -6.94 -1.53 -19.04
CA LEU A 77 -6.08 -0.82 -18.09
C LEU A 77 -5.19 -1.78 -17.29
N SER A 78 -5.69 -2.97 -16.92
CA SER A 78 -4.90 -4.00 -16.23
C SER A 78 -3.68 -4.41 -17.06
N LYS A 79 -3.84 -4.66 -18.36
CA LYS A 79 -2.74 -5.03 -19.25
C LYS A 79 -1.66 -3.95 -19.32
N ALA A 80 -2.05 -2.69 -19.43
CA ALA A 80 -1.10 -1.58 -19.45
C ALA A 80 -0.34 -1.48 -18.11
N LEU A 81 -1.05 -1.58 -16.99
CA LEU A 81 -0.44 -1.48 -15.66
C LEU A 81 0.52 -2.65 -15.37
N GLN A 82 0.17 -3.87 -15.78
CA GLN A 82 1.05 -5.03 -15.66
C GLN A 82 2.33 -4.85 -16.48
N LYS A 83 2.24 -4.37 -17.73
CA LYS A 83 3.42 -4.06 -18.55
C LYS A 83 4.35 -3.02 -17.90
N SER A 84 3.75 -2.06 -17.20
CA SER A 84 4.49 -0.97 -16.54
C SER A 84 5.16 -1.38 -15.22
N ASN A 85 4.93 -2.60 -14.74
CA ASN A 85 5.37 -3.09 -13.43
C ASN A 85 4.91 -2.22 -12.25
N MET A 86 3.86 -1.39 -12.39
CA MET A 86 3.47 -0.41 -11.37
C MET A 86 3.17 -1.06 -10.01
N PHE A 87 2.39 -2.13 -9.99
CA PHE A 87 2.05 -2.82 -8.73
C PHE A 87 3.27 -3.59 -8.17
N THR A 88 4.12 -4.14 -9.03
CA THR A 88 5.40 -4.75 -8.63
C THR A 88 6.28 -3.74 -7.90
N GLN A 89 6.34 -2.49 -8.39
CA GLN A 89 7.08 -1.41 -7.71
C GLN A 89 6.46 -1.09 -6.35
N GLU A 90 5.14 -1.08 -6.24
CA GLU A 90 4.46 -0.86 -4.96
C GLU A 90 4.78 -1.98 -3.96
N VAL A 91 4.72 -3.25 -4.38
CA VAL A 91 5.11 -4.41 -3.56
C VAL A 91 6.55 -4.27 -3.08
N ASN A 92 7.48 -3.92 -3.97
CA ASN A 92 8.90 -3.72 -3.63
C ASN A 92 9.09 -2.55 -2.65
N ALA A 93 8.31 -1.46 -2.81
CA ALA A 93 8.39 -0.31 -1.91
C ALA A 93 7.98 -0.68 -0.49
N PHE A 94 6.88 -1.42 -0.31
CA PHE A 94 6.45 -1.90 1.00
C PHE A 94 7.37 -2.98 1.57
N ALA A 95 7.94 -3.85 0.74
CA ALA A 95 8.86 -4.90 1.18
C ALA A 95 10.19 -4.36 1.70
N GLU A 96 10.77 -3.38 1.00
CA GLU A 96 12.18 -3.01 1.17
C GLU A 96 12.35 -1.53 1.54
N ILE A 97 11.82 -0.63 0.70
CA ILE A 97 12.10 0.80 0.79
C ILE A 97 11.53 1.39 2.08
N HIS A 98 10.31 1.01 2.46
CA HIS A 98 9.66 1.57 3.62
C HIS A 98 10.45 1.30 4.92
N SER A 99 10.95 0.07 5.08
CA SER A 99 11.80 -0.33 6.20
C SER A 99 13.17 0.33 6.14
N LEU A 100 13.78 0.40 4.94
CA LEU A 100 15.07 1.03 4.71
C LEU A 100 15.08 2.51 5.14
N LEU A 101 14.11 3.29 4.66
CA LEU A 101 14.04 4.72 4.94
C LEU A 101 13.64 5.00 6.39
N SER A 102 12.71 4.21 6.93
CA SER A 102 12.32 4.33 8.34
C SER A 102 13.49 3.99 9.27
N GLY A 103 14.37 3.06 8.91
CA GLY A 103 15.58 2.74 9.67
C GLY A 103 16.53 3.93 9.77
N VAL A 104 16.85 4.56 8.62
CA VAL A 104 17.72 5.75 8.58
C VAL A 104 17.19 6.88 9.47
N LEU A 105 15.88 7.11 9.48
CA LEU A 105 15.29 8.17 10.28
C LEU A 105 15.15 7.82 11.75
N ASN A 106 14.91 6.56 12.10
CA ASN A 106 14.87 6.13 13.50
C ASN A 106 16.25 6.25 14.17
N ASP A 107 17.34 6.08 13.44
CA ASP A 107 18.71 6.27 13.96
C ASP A 107 18.96 7.71 14.46
N VAL A 108 18.32 8.70 13.83
CA VAL A 108 18.52 10.13 14.14
C VAL A 108 17.32 10.77 14.86
N THR A 109 16.15 10.16 14.78
CA THR A 109 14.91 10.61 15.41
C THR A 109 14.22 9.40 16.04
N PRO A 110 14.55 9.07 17.31
CA PRO A 110 13.92 7.96 18.00
C PRO A 110 12.39 8.09 18.00
N ASN A 111 11.69 6.99 17.74
CA ASN A 111 10.23 6.94 17.60
C ASN A 111 9.70 7.75 16.41
N PHE A 112 10.42 7.71 15.27
CA PHE A 112 9.95 8.32 14.04
C PHE A 112 8.59 7.74 13.63
N GLN A 113 7.62 8.63 13.37
CA GLN A 113 6.30 8.23 12.91
C GLN A 113 6.39 7.67 11.47
N PRO A 114 5.87 6.46 11.18
CA PRO A 114 5.95 5.84 9.85
C PRO A 114 5.43 6.73 8.71
N PHE A 115 5.93 6.49 7.50
CA PHE A 115 5.46 7.22 6.30
C PHE A 115 4.14 6.69 5.73
N ALA A 116 3.87 5.40 5.92
CA ALA A 116 2.71 4.72 5.42
C ALA A 116 2.21 3.69 6.44
N ALA A 117 1.03 3.15 6.13
CA ALA A 117 0.44 2.03 6.84
C ALA A 117 1.44 0.87 6.94
N LYS A 118 1.47 0.23 8.11
CA LYS A 118 2.22 -1.00 8.31
C LYS A 118 1.76 -2.07 7.32
N CYS A 119 2.69 -2.55 6.51
CA CYS A 119 2.50 -3.76 5.73
C CYS A 119 2.45 -4.97 6.67
N ILE A 120 1.36 -5.72 6.58
CA ILE A 120 1.14 -6.96 7.33
C ILE A 120 1.66 -8.11 6.50
N TYR A 121 1.19 -8.27 5.27
CA TYR A 121 1.52 -9.41 4.41
C TYR A 121 1.72 -8.99 2.96
N LEU A 122 2.59 -9.71 2.25
CA LEU A 122 2.86 -9.54 0.83
C LEU A 122 2.79 -10.89 0.13
N GLN A 123 2.06 -10.91 -0.99
CA GLN A 123 1.98 -12.04 -1.89
C GLN A 123 2.38 -11.58 -3.29
N ARG A 124 3.26 -12.33 -3.96
CA ARG A 124 3.68 -12.04 -5.34
C ARG A 124 2.93 -12.88 -6.38
N GLU A 125 2.45 -14.05 -6.00
CA GLU A 125 1.79 -15.02 -6.88
C GLU A 125 0.62 -15.69 -6.12
N PRO A 126 -0.47 -16.11 -6.80
CA PRO A 126 -0.74 -15.95 -8.24
C PRO A 126 -1.24 -14.55 -8.62
N VAL A 127 -1.60 -13.74 -7.63
CA VAL A 127 -2.04 -12.36 -7.77
C VAL A 127 -1.24 -11.51 -6.80
N GLN A 128 -0.56 -10.49 -7.29
CA GLN A 128 0.19 -9.58 -6.43
C GLN A 128 -0.76 -8.88 -5.45
N THR A 129 -0.49 -9.04 -4.16
CA THR A 129 -1.38 -8.57 -3.08
C THR A 129 -0.57 -8.01 -1.92
N ILE A 130 -1.06 -6.91 -1.35
CA ILE A 130 -0.54 -6.25 -0.16
C ILE A 130 -1.66 -6.19 0.87
N VAL A 131 -1.42 -6.76 2.06
CA VAL A 131 -2.31 -6.61 3.21
C VAL A 131 -1.67 -5.62 4.16
N MET A 132 -2.41 -4.59 4.56
CA MET A 132 -1.94 -3.47 5.38
C MET A 132 -2.88 -3.23 6.56
N GLU A 133 -2.40 -2.53 7.58
CA GLU A 133 -3.27 -2.04 8.65
C GLU A 133 -4.37 -1.10 8.10
N ASP A 134 -5.59 -1.19 8.66
CA ASP A 134 -6.61 -0.18 8.40
C ASP A 134 -6.38 1.03 9.31
N LEU A 135 -5.86 2.12 8.73
CA LEU A 135 -5.60 3.37 9.44
C LEU A 135 -6.87 4.01 10.02
N ARG A 136 -8.07 3.65 9.54
CA ARG A 136 -9.32 4.16 10.15
C ARG A 136 -9.49 3.70 11.59
N MET A 137 -8.93 2.54 11.95
CA MET A 137 -8.90 2.06 13.34
C MET A 137 -8.12 2.99 14.27
N GLN A 138 -7.23 3.81 13.72
CA GLN A 138 -6.47 4.83 14.44
C GLN A 138 -7.08 6.25 14.29
N GLY A 139 -8.27 6.36 13.69
CA GLY A 139 -8.98 7.63 13.51
C GLY A 139 -8.57 8.43 12.26
N PHE A 140 -7.77 7.86 11.36
CA PHE A 140 -7.45 8.54 10.10
C PHE A 140 -8.66 8.58 9.15
N THR A 141 -8.79 9.69 8.44
CA THR A 141 -9.82 9.92 7.42
C THR A 141 -9.17 10.41 6.13
N LEU A 142 -9.80 10.12 4.98
CA LEU A 142 -9.34 10.66 3.70
C LEU A 142 -9.60 12.17 3.64
N ALA A 143 -8.60 12.94 3.21
CA ALA A 143 -8.77 14.36 2.95
C ALA A 143 -9.70 14.57 1.73
N ASN A 144 -10.52 15.62 1.76
CA ASN A 144 -11.35 15.97 0.62
C ASN A 144 -10.47 16.61 -0.48
N VAL A 145 -10.22 15.86 -1.54
CA VAL A 145 -9.37 16.28 -2.67
C VAL A 145 -9.82 17.59 -3.32
N SER A 146 -11.12 17.89 -3.31
CA SER A 146 -11.68 19.12 -3.91
C SER A 146 -11.44 20.36 -3.05
N LEU A 147 -11.17 20.20 -1.75
CA LEU A 147 -10.88 21.31 -0.84
C LEU A 147 -9.37 21.59 -0.73
N GLY A 148 -8.53 20.64 -1.15
CA GLY A 148 -7.10 20.70 -0.91
C GLY A 148 -6.73 20.49 0.56
N LEU A 149 -5.47 20.76 0.89
CA LEU A 149 -4.95 20.68 2.26
C LEU A 149 -4.90 22.09 2.87
N ASP A 150 -5.23 22.21 4.15
CA ASP A 150 -4.95 23.43 4.90
C ASP A 150 -3.44 23.62 5.13
N MET A 151 -3.06 24.78 5.68
CA MET A 151 -1.65 25.12 5.88
C MET A 151 -0.92 24.15 6.82
N ASP A 152 -1.57 23.67 7.88
CA ASP A 152 -0.95 22.79 8.86
C ASP A 152 -0.66 21.41 8.24
N HIS A 153 -1.61 20.88 7.47
CA HIS A 153 -1.43 19.65 6.71
C HIS A 153 -0.39 19.81 5.60
N CYS A 154 -0.39 20.94 4.88
CA CYS A 154 0.65 21.24 3.89
C CYS A 154 2.05 21.20 4.50
N GLN A 155 2.24 21.87 5.65
CA GLN A 155 3.52 21.87 6.34
C GLN A 155 3.92 20.48 6.82
N LEU A 156 2.96 19.68 7.31
CA LEU A 156 3.22 18.31 7.73
C LEU A 156 3.69 17.44 6.54
N VAL A 157 3.00 17.52 5.41
CA VAL A 157 3.36 16.80 4.18
C VAL A 157 4.73 17.22 3.68
N LEU A 158 5.01 18.53 3.60
CA LEU A 158 6.32 19.03 3.17
C LEU A 158 7.46 18.54 4.06
N ARG A 159 7.27 18.54 5.39
CA ARG A 159 8.26 17.97 6.33
C ARG A 159 8.48 16.47 6.06
N LYS A 160 7.40 15.71 5.89
CA LYS A 160 7.48 14.26 5.62
C LYS A 160 8.17 13.95 4.29
N VAL A 161 7.84 14.68 3.22
CA VAL A 161 8.50 14.54 1.91
C VAL A 161 9.98 14.91 2.00
N ALA A 162 10.33 15.99 2.71
CA ALA A 162 11.73 16.36 2.91
C ALA A 162 12.51 15.28 3.67
N GLN A 163 11.93 14.70 4.73
CA GLN A 163 12.52 13.59 5.48
C GLN A 163 12.67 12.33 4.62
N TYR A 164 11.66 12.00 3.82
CA TYR A 164 11.69 10.86 2.91
C TYR A 164 12.82 11.00 1.87
N ASN A 165 12.93 12.18 1.24
CA ASN A 165 13.99 12.48 0.28
C ASN A 165 15.39 12.50 0.91
N ALA A 166 15.54 13.06 2.11
CA ALA A 166 16.82 13.03 2.81
C ALA A 166 17.25 11.59 3.14
N ALA A 167 16.31 10.78 3.63
CA ALA A 167 16.57 9.36 3.92
C ALA A 167 16.95 8.58 2.65
N SER A 168 16.29 8.84 1.52
CA SER A 168 16.58 8.13 0.26
C SER A 168 17.99 8.44 -0.26
N VAL A 169 18.42 9.70 -0.21
CA VAL A 169 19.79 10.08 -0.59
C VAL A 169 20.81 9.39 0.31
N VAL A 170 20.62 9.44 1.64
CA VAL A 170 21.52 8.76 2.59
C VAL A 170 21.57 7.25 2.36
N SER A 171 20.43 6.62 2.08
CA SER A 171 20.36 5.19 1.74
C SER A 171 21.11 4.87 0.44
N GLN A 172 21.01 5.73 -0.58
CA GLN A 172 21.73 5.56 -1.84
C GLN A 172 23.25 5.74 -1.69
N GLU A 173 23.70 6.71 -0.89
CA GLU A 173 25.12 6.89 -0.58
C GLU A 173 25.71 5.65 0.14
N LYS A 174 24.94 5.06 1.08
CA LYS A 174 25.34 3.83 1.78
C LYS A 174 25.30 2.60 0.89
N ASN A 175 24.32 2.49 0.01
CA ASN A 175 24.17 1.39 -0.94
C ASN A 175 23.67 1.91 -2.30
N PRO A 176 24.56 2.13 -3.27
CA PRO A 176 24.20 2.69 -4.58
C PRO A 176 23.18 1.86 -5.38
N LYS A 177 22.96 0.59 -5.01
CA LYS A 177 22.04 -0.32 -5.70
C LYS A 177 20.67 -0.43 -5.03
N CYS A 178 20.41 0.23 -3.91
CA CYS A 178 19.17 0.04 -3.14
C CYS A 178 17.89 0.42 -3.90
N PHE A 179 17.98 1.27 -4.93
CA PHE A 179 16.85 1.64 -5.78
C PHE A 179 16.90 1.04 -7.19
N HIS A 180 17.79 0.06 -7.45
CA HIS A 180 17.98 -0.48 -8.80
C HIS A 180 16.67 -1.04 -9.39
N ASN A 181 15.87 -1.71 -8.55
CA ASN A 181 14.58 -2.27 -8.95
C ASN A 181 13.54 -1.20 -9.35
N PHE A 182 13.77 0.08 -9.03
CA PHE A 182 12.86 1.20 -9.28
C PHE A 182 13.26 2.07 -10.47
N LEU A 183 14.39 1.76 -11.13
CA LEU A 183 14.89 2.54 -12.26
C LEU A 183 14.03 2.36 -13.51
N ASP A 184 13.41 1.19 -13.68
CA ASP A 184 12.42 0.93 -14.72
C ASP A 184 11.01 1.13 -14.16
N ASN A 185 10.34 2.20 -14.57
CA ASN A 185 9.06 2.63 -14.02
C ASN A 185 8.23 3.39 -15.06
N ILE A 186 7.00 3.74 -14.71
CA ILE A 186 6.00 4.36 -15.61
C ILE A 186 6.42 5.71 -16.22
N TYR A 187 7.48 6.34 -15.71
CA TYR A 187 8.01 7.61 -16.19
C TYR A 187 9.21 7.45 -17.14
N THR A 188 9.63 6.21 -17.44
CA THR A 188 10.63 5.97 -18.49
C THR A 188 9.99 6.18 -19.87
N SER A 189 10.82 6.49 -20.86
CA SER A 189 10.35 6.87 -22.20
C SER A 189 9.49 5.81 -22.88
N GLU A 190 9.73 4.52 -22.59
CA GLU A 190 8.98 3.40 -23.19
C GLU A 190 7.55 3.28 -22.63
N SER A 191 7.33 3.61 -21.36
CA SER A 191 5.99 3.57 -20.73
C SER A 191 5.15 4.83 -20.98
N LEU A 192 5.78 5.96 -21.34
CA LEU A 192 5.06 7.21 -21.63
C LEU A 192 4.20 7.13 -22.90
N ASP A 193 4.48 6.20 -23.82
CA ASP A 193 3.64 5.99 -24.99
C ASP A 193 2.31 5.30 -24.65
N ASP A 194 2.32 4.41 -23.64
CA ASP A 194 1.14 3.67 -23.16
C ASP A 194 0.26 4.52 -22.21
N PHE A 195 0.86 5.41 -21.40
CA PHE A 195 0.14 6.21 -20.39
C PHE A 195 0.09 7.72 -20.67
N GLY A 196 0.79 8.20 -21.69
CA GLY A 196 0.92 9.63 -22.03
C GLY A 196 -0.42 10.38 -22.16
N PRO A 197 -1.49 9.80 -22.75
CA PRO A 197 -2.80 10.44 -22.80
C PRO A 197 -3.43 10.63 -21.42
N ALA A 198 -3.28 9.66 -20.50
CA ALA A 198 -3.87 9.72 -19.16
C ALA A 198 -3.09 10.63 -18.21
N ILE A 199 -1.75 10.61 -18.29
CA ILE A 199 -0.87 11.45 -17.46
C ILE A 199 -0.96 12.94 -17.86
N ARG A 200 -1.22 13.25 -19.14
CA ARG A 200 -1.41 14.64 -19.59
C ARG A 200 -2.71 15.28 -19.13
N ILE A 201 -3.73 14.49 -18.75
CA ILE A 201 -5.04 15.02 -18.34
C ILE A 201 -4.99 15.57 -16.90
N THR A 202 -4.09 15.11 -16.04
CA THR A 202 -3.97 15.58 -14.65
C THR A 202 -3.12 16.84 -14.50
N ALA A 203 -2.41 17.29 -15.54
CA ALA A 203 -1.57 18.48 -15.53
C ALA A 203 -2.24 19.75 -16.10
N ARG A 204 -3.53 19.70 -16.45
CA ARG A 204 -4.33 20.87 -16.82
C ARG A 204 -5.50 21.01 -15.86
N ASN A 205 -5.28 21.76 -14.79
CA ASN A 205 -6.25 22.68 -14.20
C ASN A 205 -5.48 23.88 -13.66
#